data_AF-A0A0L8HMI8-F1
#
_entry.id   AF-A0A0L8HMI8-F1
#
_cell.length_a   1.000
_cell.length_b   1.000
_cell.length_c   1.000
_cell.angle_alpha   90.00
_cell.angle_beta   90.00
_cell.angle_gamma   90.00
#
_symmetry.space_group_name_H-M   'P 1'
#
loop_
_entity.id
_entity.type
_entity.pdbx_description
1 polymer ?
#
loop_
_entity_poly.entity_id
_entity_poly.type
_entity_poly.pdbx_seq_one_letter_code
_entity_poly.pdbx_strand_id
1 'polypeptide(L)'
;MDLEERKIRAKPPRKNLNRDDVGNQARCLLNQFIHDRMENEGFENPLQESNLIEPDTPTGPPMSQLEEIGRALRCIGDELDGDQRLQDLVSRIEPEDIPNTFLNVASAIVSVNLTWDIVVRFFYFAYKMAIKALDRIPLIRAIINLVINFIVDNLADWILSRGGWEAIVEYFGTPKRQAFGVLIAGVLISVGVYAWKSIGN
;
A
#
# COMPACT_ATOMS: atom_id res chain seq x y z
N MET A 1 1.28 43.24 -10.35
CA MET A 1 0.82 41.84 -10.24
C MET A 1 1.42 41.13 -11.46
N ASP A 2 2.62 40.59 -11.25
CA ASP A 2 3.56 40.24 -12.31
C ASP A 2 3.25 38.91 -12.99
N LEU A 3 3.59 38.83 -14.28
CA LEU A 3 3.47 37.64 -15.12
C LEU A 3 4.24 36.42 -14.54
N GLU A 4 5.22 36.66 -13.67
CA GLU A 4 6.08 35.64 -13.08
C GLU A 4 5.40 34.85 -11.95
N GLU A 5 4.42 35.41 -11.22
CA GLU A 5 3.66 34.65 -10.22
C GLU A 5 2.72 33.62 -10.88
N ARG A 6 2.36 33.81 -12.17
CA ARG A 6 1.56 32.84 -12.93
C ARG A 6 2.37 31.63 -13.40
N LYS A 7 3.69 31.72 -13.51
CA LYS A 7 4.55 30.57 -13.86
C LYS A 7 4.76 29.61 -12.70
N ILE A 8 4.67 30.07 -11.45
CA ILE A 8 4.90 29.25 -10.24
C ILE A 8 3.71 28.29 -9.99
N ARG A 9 2.55 28.53 -10.62
CA ARG A 9 1.35 27.68 -10.49
C ARG A 9 1.06 26.83 -11.74
N ALA A 10 2.03 26.66 -12.63
CA ALA A 10 1.91 25.68 -13.71
C ALA A 10 2.18 24.28 -13.13
N LYS A 11 1.12 23.50 -12.92
CA LYS A 11 1.22 22.05 -12.65
C LYS A 11 2.17 21.47 -13.71
N PRO A 12 3.25 20.77 -13.34
CA PRO A 12 4.20 20.24 -14.31
C PRO A 12 3.47 19.43 -15.38
N PRO A 13 3.97 19.40 -16.63
CA PRO A 13 3.35 18.61 -17.69
C PRO A 13 3.14 17.20 -17.17
N ARG A 14 1.91 16.67 -17.30
CA ARG A 14 1.57 15.31 -16.86
C ARG A 14 2.66 14.38 -17.40
N LYS A 15 3.52 13.85 -16.51
CA LYS A 15 4.45 12.79 -16.90
C LYS A 15 3.59 11.69 -17.51
N ASN A 16 3.93 11.24 -18.71
CA ASN A 16 3.35 10.02 -19.28
C ASN A 16 3.85 8.85 -18.42
N LEU A 17 3.20 8.61 -17.29
CA LEU A 17 3.45 7.47 -16.43
C LEU A 17 3.00 6.21 -17.16
N ASN A 18 3.82 5.17 -17.12
CA ASN A 18 3.44 3.84 -17.56
C ASN A 18 3.16 2.92 -16.36
N ARG A 19 2.80 1.65 -16.62
CA ARG A 19 2.47 0.69 -15.56
C ARG A 19 3.68 0.35 -14.68
N ASP A 20 4.86 0.28 -15.27
CA ASP A 20 6.11 0.01 -14.55
C ASP A 20 6.48 1.16 -13.62
N ASP A 21 6.27 2.41 -14.06
CA ASP A 21 6.44 3.60 -13.23
C ASP A 21 5.54 3.55 -12.00
N VAL A 22 4.27 3.16 -12.17
CA VAL A 22 3.31 2.99 -11.08
C VAL A 22 3.76 1.90 -10.11
N GLY A 23 4.24 0.77 -10.61
CA GLY A 23 4.76 -0.32 -9.79
C GLY A 23 6.02 0.08 -9.02
N ASN A 24 6.94 0.76 -9.66
CA ASN A 24 8.17 1.23 -9.03
C ASN A 24 7.89 2.29 -7.96
N GLN A 25 6.94 3.21 -8.23
CA GLN A 25 6.46 4.16 -7.23
C GLN A 25 5.76 3.47 -6.05
N ALA A 26 4.96 2.44 -6.32
CA ALA A 26 4.30 1.64 -5.30
C ALA A 26 5.31 0.97 -4.35
N ARG A 27 6.46 0.51 -4.88
CA ARG A 27 7.53 -0.07 -4.08
C ARG A 27 8.14 0.95 -3.12
N CYS A 28 8.43 2.16 -3.60
CA CYS A 28 8.90 3.24 -2.74
C CYS A 28 7.90 3.53 -1.62
N LEU A 29 6.61 3.65 -1.97
CA LEU A 29 5.54 3.90 -1.00
C LEU A 29 5.40 2.78 0.02
N LEU A 30 5.46 1.52 -0.41
CA LEU A 30 5.30 0.37 0.48
C LEU A 30 6.50 0.24 1.43
N ASN A 31 7.72 0.39 0.93
CA ASN A 31 8.92 0.32 1.76
C ASN A 31 8.93 1.43 2.82
N GLN A 32 8.63 2.67 2.40
CA GLN A 32 8.51 3.79 3.32
C GLN A 32 7.41 3.54 4.36
N PHE A 33 6.25 3.03 3.92
CA PHE A 33 5.14 2.72 4.82
C PHE A 33 5.52 1.65 5.85
N ILE A 34 6.21 0.58 5.44
CA ILE A 34 6.70 -0.46 6.36
C ILE A 34 7.72 0.12 7.34
N HIS A 35 8.68 0.90 6.85
CA HIS A 35 9.73 1.51 7.68
C HIS A 35 9.14 2.45 8.74
N ASP A 36 8.34 3.43 8.31
CA ASP A 36 7.67 4.40 9.17
C ASP A 36 6.85 3.73 10.28
N ARG A 37 6.23 2.59 9.97
CA ARG A 37 5.40 1.82 10.90
C ARG A 37 6.23 1.10 11.95
N MET A 38 7.30 0.45 11.52
CA MET A 38 8.23 -0.21 12.44
C MET A 38 8.84 0.78 13.44
N GLU A 39 9.19 1.98 12.99
CA GLU A 39 9.66 3.03 13.91
C GLU A 39 8.61 3.41 14.96
N ASN A 40 7.34 3.55 14.57
CA ASN A 40 6.29 3.96 15.51
C ASN A 40 5.92 2.88 16.53
N GLU A 41 5.98 1.62 16.12
CA GLU A 41 5.71 0.48 17.02
C GLU A 41 6.90 0.18 17.95
N GLY A 42 8.01 0.94 17.85
CA GLY A 42 9.13 0.88 18.78
C GLY A 42 10.09 -0.27 18.53
N PHE A 43 10.18 -0.80 17.30
CA PHE A 43 11.16 -1.82 16.96
C PHE A 43 12.58 -1.24 17.08
N GLU A 44 13.41 -1.80 17.97
CA GLU A 44 14.76 -1.29 18.30
C GLU A 44 15.74 -1.29 17.11
N ASN A 45 15.43 -2.01 16.03
CA ASN A 45 16.18 -2.01 14.78
C ASN A 45 15.19 -2.15 13.61
N PRO A 46 14.58 -1.05 13.14
CA PRO A 46 13.70 -1.10 11.98
C PRO A 46 14.48 -1.64 10.78
N LEU A 47 13.81 -2.43 9.95
CA LEU A 47 14.44 -2.98 8.74
C LEU A 47 14.96 -1.83 7.89
N GLN A 48 16.28 -1.74 7.70
CA GLN A 48 16.83 -0.74 6.80
C GLN A 48 16.26 -0.96 5.40
N GLU A 49 15.71 0.09 4.79
CA GLU A 49 15.09 0.03 3.45
C GLU A 49 16.05 -0.56 2.40
N SER A 50 17.35 -0.31 2.56
CA SER A 50 18.44 -0.88 1.74
C SER A 50 18.48 -2.41 1.73
N ASN A 51 17.99 -3.07 2.78
CA ASN A 51 17.91 -4.53 2.86
C ASN A 51 16.67 -5.10 2.16
N LEU A 52 15.66 -4.28 1.90
CA LEU A 52 14.40 -4.70 1.26
C LEU A 52 14.42 -4.48 -0.26
N ILE A 53 15.24 -3.53 -0.72
CA ILE A 53 15.41 -3.22 -2.13
C ILE A 53 16.53 -4.12 -2.69
N GLU A 54 16.23 -4.87 -3.74
CA GLU A 54 17.27 -5.60 -4.48
C GLU A 54 18.16 -4.61 -5.23
N PRO A 55 19.48 -4.86 -5.33
CA PRO A 55 20.37 -4.01 -6.11
C PRO A 55 19.84 -3.85 -7.54
N ASP A 56 19.96 -2.64 -8.08
CA ASP A 56 19.46 -2.25 -9.42
C ASP A 56 17.93 -2.25 -9.59
N THR A 57 17.15 -2.36 -8.51
CA THR A 57 15.69 -2.19 -8.59
C THR A 57 15.35 -0.78 -9.09
N PRO A 58 14.62 -0.65 -10.22
CA PRO A 58 14.25 0.65 -10.74
C PRO A 58 13.41 1.42 -9.73
N THR A 59 13.89 2.62 -9.37
CA THR A 59 13.11 3.60 -8.65
C THR A 59 12.38 4.41 -9.71
N GLY A 60 11.05 4.33 -9.73
CA GLY A 60 10.24 4.99 -10.75
C GLY A 60 10.45 6.51 -10.75
N PRO A 61 9.84 7.25 -11.67
CA PRO A 61 9.94 8.69 -11.69
C PRO A 61 9.56 9.26 -10.31
N PRO A 62 10.29 10.26 -9.79
CA PRO A 62 10.02 10.82 -8.48
C PRO A 62 8.60 11.36 -8.42
N MET A 63 7.90 11.07 -7.32
CA MET A 63 6.59 11.62 -7.00
C MET A 63 6.77 12.98 -6.34
N SER A 64 6.12 14.01 -6.86
CA SER A 64 6.29 15.38 -6.34
C SER A 64 5.76 15.55 -4.91
N GLN A 65 4.81 14.69 -4.52
CA GLN A 65 4.13 14.68 -3.22
C GLN A 65 4.43 13.40 -2.42
N LEU A 66 5.60 12.78 -2.60
CA LEU A 66 5.94 11.51 -1.93
C LEU A 66 5.68 11.54 -0.42
N GLU A 67 6.16 12.57 0.28
CA GLU A 67 5.96 12.69 1.72
C GLU A 67 4.48 12.83 2.11
N GLU A 68 3.69 13.54 1.31
CA GLU A 68 2.26 13.75 1.60
C GLU A 68 1.45 12.48 1.36
N ILE A 69 1.78 11.74 0.30
CA ILE A 69 1.23 10.42 0.03
C ILE A 69 1.60 9.46 1.18
N GLY A 70 2.86 9.45 1.60
CA GLY A 70 3.34 8.64 2.73
C GLY A 70 2.60 8.98 4.03
N ARG A 71 2.44 10.28 4.34
CA ARG A 71 1.66 10.74 5.50
C ARG A 71 0.19 10.31 5.42
N ALA A 72 -0.45 10.39 4.24
CA ALA A 72 -1.83 9.98 4.07
C ALA A 72 -2.00 8.46 4.29
N LEU A 73 -1.13 7.65 3.69
CA LEU A 73 -1.09 6.20 3.91
C LEU A 73 -0.91 5.87 5.39
N ARG A 74 0.01 6.58 6.05
CA ARG A 74 0.28 6.42 7.48
C ARG A 74 -0.94 6.75 8.34
N CYS A 75 -1.57 7.90 8.16
CA CYS A 75 -2.77 8.26 8.94
C CYS A 75 -3.86 7.18 8.85
N ILE A 76 -4.11 6.67 7.65
CA ILE A 76 -5.15 5.65 7.44
C ILE A 76 -4.76 4.32 8.07
N GLY A 77 -3.50 3.92 7.97
CA GLY A 77 -3.05 2.71 8.67
C GLY A 77 -3.29 2.80 10.18
N ASP A 78 -3.22 4.00 10.79
CA ASP A 78 -3.43 4.19 12.23
C ASP A 78 -4.90 3.95 12.57
N GLU A 79 -5.81 4.32 11.66
CA GLU A 79 -7.22 3.96 11.76
C GLU A 79 -7.45 2.44 11.63
N LEU A 80 -6.66 1.75 10.80
CA LEU A 80 -6.75 0.30 10.60
C LEU A 80 -6.21 -0.51 11.78
N ASP A 81 -5.28 0.05 12.55
CA ASP A 81 -4.81 -0.58 13.79
C ASP A 81 -5.95 -0.75 14.81
N GLY A 82 -6.93 0.15 14.80
CA GLY A 82 -8.13 0.08 15.63
C GLY A 82 -9.14 -1.00 15.23
N ASP A 83 -9.00 -1.64 14.05
CA ASP A 83 -9.90 -2.73 13.66
C ASP A 83 -9.44 -4.06 14.27
N GLN A 84 -10.01 -4.40 15.43
CA GLN A 84 -9.72 -5.66 16.13
C GLN A 84 -10.01 -6.90 15.27
N ARG A 85 -11.05 -6.88 14.42
CA ARG A 85 -11.38 -8.02 13.55
C ARG A 85 -10.30 -8.25 12.51
N LEU A 86 -9.76 -7.15 11.96
CA LEU A 86 -8.61 -7.20 11.07
C LEU A 86 -7.38 -7.76 11.79
N GLN A 87 -7.08 -7.27 13.00
CA GLN A 87 -5.95 -7.77 13.79
C GLN A 87 -6.09 -9.27 14.09
N ASP A 88 -7.29 -9.73 14.45
CA ASP A 88 -7.59 -11.14 14.75
C ASP A 88 -7.43 -12.05 13.53
N LEU A 89 -7.74 -11.56 12.32
CA LEU A 89 -7.57 -12.33 11.09
C LEU A 89 -6.10 -12.43 10.70
N VAL A 90 -5.38 -11.31 10.79
CA VAL A 90 -3.94 -11.24 10.53
C VAL A 90 -3.15 -12.13 11.49
N SER A 91 -3.53 -12.18 12.77
CA SER A 91 -2.82 -12.97 13.78
C SER A 91 -2.85 -14.47 13.48
N ARG A 92 -3.89 -14.97 12.81
CA ARG A 92 -4.10 -16.39 12.47
C ARG A 92 -3.34 -16.89 11.23
N ILE A 93 -2.71 -16.00 10.48
CA ILE A 93 -1.97 -16.36 9.26
C ILE A 93 -0.54 -16.75 9.65
N GLU A 94 -0.13 -17.99 9.40
CA GLU A 94 1.25 -18.42 9.63
C GLU A 94 2.19 -17.92 8.51
N PRO A 95 3.50 -17.70 8.78
CA PRO A 95 4.44 -17.18 7.78
C PRO A 95 4.48 -17.99 6.46
N GLU A 96 4.39 -19.32 6.55
CA GLU A 96 4.31 -20.22 5.39
C GLU A 96 3.06 -20.02 4.51
N ASP A 97 1.97 -19.54 5.10
CA ASP A 97 0.69 -19.33 4.42
C ASP A 97 0.56 -17.93 3.82
N ILE A 98 1.50 -17.02 4.13
CA ILE A 98 1.46 -15.63 3.66
C ILE A 98 1.33 -15.54 2.13
N PRO A 99 2.15 -16.22 1.30
CA PRO A 99 2.03 -16.10 -0.15
C PRO A 99 0.67 -16.55 -0.68
N ASN A 100 0.13 -17.66 -0.16
CA ASN A 100 -1.17 -18.18 -0.58
C ASN A 100 -2.32 -17.27 -0.12
N THR A 101 -2.26 -16.79 1.12
CA THR A 101 -3.24 -15.85 1.66
C THR A 101 -3.24 -14.55 0.87
N PHE A 102 -2.07 -14.08 0.48
CA PHE A 102 -1.91 -12.90 -0.36
C PHE A 102 -2.63 -13.04 -1.71
N LEU A 103 -2.42 -14.15 -2.42
CA LEU A 103 -3.09 -14.42 -3.69
C LEU A 103 -4.62 -14.44 -3.55
N ASN A 104 -5.14 -14.98 -2.45
CA ASN A 104 -6.58 -15.00 -2.19
C ASN A 104 -7.15 -13.60 -1.90
N VAL A 105 -6.43 -12.78 -1.12
CA VAL A 105 -6.81 -11.37 -0.88
C VAL A 105 -6.74 -10.56 -2.18
N ALA A 106 -5.71 -10.76 -2.99
CA ALA A 106 -5.57 -10.14 -4.31
C ALA A 106 -6.76 -10.49 -5.23
N SER A 107 -7.16 -11.76 -5.29
CA SER A 107 -8.34 -12.20 -6.04
C SER A 107 -9.63 -11.49 -5.57
N ALA A 108 -9.83 -11.40 -4.25
CA ALA A 108 -10.96 -10.68 -3.68
C ALA A 108 -10.98 -9.19 -4.08
N ILE A 109 -9.81 -8.53 -4.11
CA ILE A 109 -9.68 -7.12 -4.54
C ILE A 109 -10.09 -6.93 -6.01
N VAL A 110 -9.68 -7.84 -6.91
CA VAL A 110 -10.04 -7.75 -8.34
C VAL A 110 -11.53 -7.94 -8.56
N SER A 111 -12.21 -8.69 -7.68
CA SER A 111 -13.66 -8.93 -7.77
C SER A 111 -14.55 -7.76 -7.32
N VAL A 112 -13.98 -6.68 -6.78
CA VAL A 112 -14.73 -5.53 -6.26
C VAL A 112 -14.42 -4.24 -7.02
N ASN A 113 -15.26 -3.23 -6.87
CA ASN A 113 -15.00 -1.92 -7.45
C ASN A 113 -13.80 -1.23 -6.75
N LEU A 114 -12.73 -0.96 -7.51
CA LEU A 114 -11.51 -0.36 -6.97
C LEU A 114 -11.74 1.08 -6.47
N THR A 115 -11.29 1.32 -5.24
CA THR A 115 -11.22 2.64 -4.60
C THR A 115 -9.88 2.78 -3.88
N TRP A 116 -9.43 4.00 -3.60
CA TRP A 116 -8.17 4.22 -2.87
C TRP A 116 -8.20 3.57 -1.48
N ASP A 117 -9.36 3.46 -0.82
CA ASP A 117 -9.52 2.71 0.42
C ASP A 117 -9.06 1.24 0.29
N ILE A 118 -9.34 0.60 -0.84
CA ILE A 118 -8.91 -0.79 -1.10
C ILE A 118 -7.38 -0.86 -1.25
N VAL A 119 -6.80 0.10 -1.97
CA VAL A 119 -5.35 0.20 -2.18
C VAL A 119 -4.64 0.37 -0.83
N VAL A 120 -5.12 1.27 0.03
CA VAL A 120 -4.50 1.49 1.35
C VAL A 120 -4.65 0.27 2.25
N ARG A 121 -5.81 -0.39 2.26
CA ARG A 121 -6.00 -1.65 3.00
C ARG A 121 -5.05 -2.75 2.54
N PHE A 122 -4.78 -2.80 1.24
CA PHE A 122 -3.85 -3.75 0.67
C PHE A 122 -2.39 -3.47 1.10
N PHE A 123 -1.99 -2.19 1.11
CA PHE A 123 -0.69 -1.78 1.66
C PHE A 123 -0.58 -2.13 3.15
N TYR A 124 -1.63 -1.88 3.92
CA TYR A 124 -1.68 -2.24 5.33
C TYR A 124 -1.55 -3.75 5.55
N PHE A 125 -2.29 -4.55 4.77
CA PHE A 125 -2.18 -6.01 4.83
C PHE A 125 -0.75 -6.48 4.51
N ALA A 126 -0.13 -5.96 3.46
CA ALA A 126 1.25 -6.27 3.10
C ALA A 126 2.24 -5.92 4.23
N TYR A 127 2.07 -4.76 4.86
CA TYR A 127 2.85 -4.38 6.04
C TYR A 127 2.69 -5.37 7.20
N LYS A 128 1.47 -5.76 7.56
CA LYS A 128 1.27 -6.74 8.64
C LYS A 128 1.92 -8.08 8.32
N MET A 129 1.87 -8.52 7.06
CA MET A 129 2.56 -9.73 6.62
C MET A 129 4.09 -9.58 6.72
N ALA A 130 4.64 -8.41 6.38
CA ALA A 130 6.06 -8.12 6.54
C ALA A 130 6.50 -8.16 8.01
N ILE A 131 5.68 -7.61 8.93
CA ILE A 131 5.93 -7.68 10.38
C ILE A 131 5.91 -9.13 10.90
N LYS A 132 5.05 -9.98 10.36
CA LYS A 132 5.04 -11.41 10.71
C LYS A 132 6.26 -12.18 10.18
N ALA A 133 6.99 -11.60 9.24
CA ALA A 133 8.14 -12.22 8.58
C ALA A 133 9.47 -11.51 8.90
N LEU A 134 9.55 -10.71 9.99
CA LEU A 134 10.74 -9.91 10.34
C LEU A 134 12.02 -10.72 10.48
N ASP A 135 11.92 -11.98 10.90
CA ASP A 135 13.03 -12.92 11.02
C ASP A 135 13.47 -13.52 9.65
N ARG A 136 12.72 -13.25 8.58
CA ARG A 136 12.86 -13.86 7.24
C ARG A 136 12.88 -12.80 6.14
N ILE A 137 13.97 -12.04 6.02
CA ILE A 137 14.19 -11.04 4.95
C ILE A 137 13.80 -11.54 3.54
N PRO A 138 14.15 -12.79 3.12
CA PRO A 138 13.74 -13.28 1.80
C PRO A 138 12.22 -13.36 1.63
N LEU A 139 11.48 -13.70 2.70
CA LEU A 139 10.01 -13.74 2.68
C LEU A 139 9.42 -12.33 2.58
N ILE A 140 10.01 -11.35 3.28
CA ILE A 140 9.59 -9.94 3.17
C ILE A 140 9.77 -9.43 1.74
N ARG A 141 10.92 -9.71 1.11
CA ARG A 141 11.15 -9.35 -0.30
C ARG A 141 10.13 -10.03 -1.23
N ALA A 142 9.82 -11.30 -0.98
CA ALA A 142 8.79 -12.02 -1.72
C ALA A 142 7.41 -11.37 -1.58
N ILE A 143 7.02 -10.93 -0.37
CA ILE A 143 5.78 -10.21 -0.11
C ILE A 143 5.75 -8.89 -0.89
N ILE A 144 6.81 -8.09 -0.81
CA ILE A 144 6.92 -6.82 -1.54
C ILE A 144 6.76 -7.09 -3.04
N ASN A 145 7.50 -8.05 -3.60
CA ASN A 145 7.41 -8.36 -5.03
C ASN A 145 6.02 -8.86 -5.45
N LEU A 146 5.35 -9.67 -4.63
CA LEU A 146 3.96 -10.07 -4.86
C LEU A 146 3.01 -8.86 -4.92
N VAL A 147 3.19 -7.89 -4.01
CA VAL A 147 2.44 -6.61 -4.01
C VAL A 147 2.67 -5.82 -5.27
N ILE A 148 3.93 -5.63 -5.66
CA ILE A 148 4.23 -4.82 -6.83
C ILE A 148 3.73 -5.47 -8.12
N ASN A 149 3.93 -6.78 -8.28
CA ASN A 149 3.41 -7.50 -9.43
C ASN A 149 1.88 -7.40 -9.51
N PHE A 150 1.18 -7.60 -8.38
CA PHE A 150 -0.27 -7.44 -8.35
C PHE A 150 -0.72 -6.03 -8.75
N ILE A 151 -0.05 -4.99 -8.25
CA ILE A 151 -0.33 -3.59 -8.60
C ILE A 151 -0.13 -3.35 -10.09
N VAL A 152 1.02 -3.76 -10.64
CA VAL A 152 1.34 -3.61 -12.06
C VAL A 152 0.29 -4.32 -12.91
N ASP A 153 -0.08 -5.55 -12.54
CA ASP A 153 -0.96 -6.42 -13.32
C ASP A 153 -2.43 -6.00 -13.27
N ASN A 154 -2.91 -5.50 -12.13
CA ASN A 154 -4.35 -5.35 -11.90
C ASN A 154 -4.81 -3.94 -11.53
N LEU A 155 -3.91 -3.08 -11.01
CA LEU A 155 -4.27 -1.77 -10.45
C LEU A 155 -3.68 -0.62 -11.26
N ALA A 156 -2.61 -0.87 -12.02
CA ALA A 156 -1.86 0.19 -12.67
C ALA A 156 -2.71 1.03 -13.61
N ASP A 157 -3.53 0.40 -14.46
CA ASP A 157 -4.42 1.13 -15.37
C ASP A 157 -5.44 1.98 -14.62
N TRP A 158 -5.98 1.46 -13.51
CA TRP A 158 -6.89 2.23 -12.65
C TRP A 158 -6.17 3.42 -12.01
N ILE A 159 -4.98 3.22 -11.44
CA ILE A 159 -4.16 4.28 -10.83
C ILE A 159 -3.82 5.36 -11.87
N LEU A 160 -3.39 4.96 -13.07
CA LEU A 160 -3.10 5.87 -14.17
C LEU A 160 -4.34 6.67 -14.59
N SER A 161 -5.51 6.01 -14.65
CA SER A 161 -6.78 6.68 -14.99
C SER A 161 -7.18 7.76 -13.96
N ARG A 162 -6.68 7.65 -12.72
CA ARG A 162 -6.87 8.66 -11.65
C ARG A 162 -5.83 9.77 -11.67
N GLY A 163 -4.85 9.71 -12.56
CA GLY A 163 -3.74 10.68 -12.62
C GLY A 163 -2.52 10.26 -11.81
N GLY A 164 -2.39 8.97 -11.46
CA GLY A 164 -1.26 8.43 -10.70
C GLY A 164 -1.46 8.48 -9.19
N TRP A 165 -0.38 8.17 -8.46
CA TRP A 165 -0.40 8.11 -7.00
C TRP A 165 -0.69 9.45 -6.33
N GLU A 166 -0.44 10.59 -6.97
CA GLU A 166 -0.73 11.93 -6.41
C GLU A 166 -2.23 12.13 -6.11
N ALA A 167 -3.12 11.43 -6.82
CA ALA A 167 -4.57 11.54 -6.60
C ALA A 167 -5.01 10.98 -5.24
N ILE A 168 -4.18 10.19 -4.56
CA ILE A 168 -4.49 9.67 -3.22
C ILE A 168 -4.54 10.80 -2.18
N VAL A 169 -3.68 11.81 -2.32
CA VAL A 169 -3.65 12.99 -1.43
C VAL A 169 -4.94 13.77 -1.57
N GLU A 170 -5.38 14.04 -2.80
CA GLU A 170 -6.64 14.75 -3.05
C GLU A 170 -7.85 13.93 -2.54
N TYR A 171 -7.81 12.60 -2.70
CA TYR A 171 -8.86 11.71 -2.24
C TYR A 171 -9.03 11.76 -0.71
N PHE A 172 -7.94 11.77 0.06
CA PHE A 172 -7.98 11.79 1.52
C PHE A 172 -7.97 13.20 2.13
N GLY A 173 -7.50 14.21 1.40
CA GLY A 173 -7.47 15.61 1.83
C GLY A 173 -8.81 16.35 1.73
N THR A 174 -9.85 15.72 1.16
CA THR A 174 -11.18 16.36 1.09
C THR A 174 -11.93 16.29 2.43
N PRO A 175 -12.55 17.40 2.90
CA PRO A 175 -13.18 17.49 4.24
C PRO A 175 -14.26 16.44 4.55
N LYS A 176 -14.82 15.77 3.52
CA LYS A 176 -15.90 14.78 3.70
C LYS A 176 -15.49 13.53 4.47
N ARG A 177 -14.19 13.32 4.76
CA ARG A 177 -13.69 12.13 5.47
C ARG A 177 -12.84 12.38 6.71
N GLN A 178 -12.65 13.62 7.16
CA GLN A 178 -12.24 13.87 8.56
C GLN A 178 -13.23 13.27 9.59
N ALA A 179 -14.37 12.72 9.14
CA ALA A 179 -15.42 12.11 9.94
C ALA A 179 -15.75 10.64 9.59
N PHE A 180 -14.93 9.90 8.82
CA PHE A 180 -15.29 8.52 8.42
C PHE A 180 -14.11 7.52 8.43
N GLY A 181 -13.45 7.39 9.58
CA GLY A 181 -12.88 6.12 10.00
C GLY A 181 -13.98 5.31 10.69
N VAL A 182 -13.92 3.97 10.64
CA VAL A 182 -14.89 3.01 11.21
C VAL A 182 -16.04 2.61 10.26
N LEU A 183 -15.83 1.51 9.50
CA LEU A 183 -16.69 0.30 9.51
C LEU A 183 -16.47 -0.73 8.38
N ILE A 184 -15.58 -0.53 7.39
CA ILE A 184 -15.47 -1.47 6.24
C ILE A 184 -14.12 -2.23 6.22
N ALA A 185 -13.31 -2.11 7.27
CA ALA A 185 -11.98 -2.70 7.34
C ALA A 185 -11.96 -4.23 7.42
N GLY A 186 -12.86 -4.84 8.19
CA GLY A 186 -12.90 -6.28 8.35
C GLY A 186 -13.33 -7.09 7.11
N VAL A 187 -14.10 -6.54 6.16
CA VAL A 187 -14.82 -7.36 5.17
C VAL A 187 -13.90 -8.02 4.14
N LEU A 188 -12.95 -7.30 3.55
CA LEU A 188 -12.14 -7.81 2.44
C LEU A 188 -11.09 -8.83 2.90
N ILE A 189 -10.47 -8.56 4.04
CA ILE A 189 -9.49 -9.46 4.63
C ILE A 189 -10.20 -10.68 5.22
N SER A 190 -11.44 -10.51 5.75
CA SER A 190 -12.28 -11.67 6.08
C SER A 190 -12.52 -12.55 4.86
N VAL A 191 -12.97 -12.00 3.72
CA VAL A 191 -13.26 -12.81 2.53
C VAL A 191 -12.02 -13.57 2.04
N GLY A 192 -10.86 -12.93 1.95
CA GLY A 192 -9.62 -13.59 1.55
C GLY A 192 -9.18 -14.70 2.51
N VAL A 193 -9.19 -14.44 3.82
CA VAL A 193 -8.80 -15.41 4.86
C VAL A 193 -9.81 -16.56 4.96
N TYR A 194 -11.11 -16.28 4.85
CA TYR A 194 -12.15 -17.32 4.83
C TYR A 194 -12.08 -18.18 3.56
N ALA A 195 -11.80 -17.58 2.40
CA ALA A 195 -11.63 -18.32 1.15
C ALA A 195 -10.43 -19.27 1.21
N TRP A 196 -9.30 -18.84 1.79
CA TRP A 196 -8.15 -19.72 2.04
C TRP A 196 -8.52 -20.89 2.95
N LYS A 197 -9.17 -20.61 4.09
CA LYS A 197 -9.58 -21.65 5.06
C LYS A 197 -10.57 -22.65 4.48
N SER A 198 -11.40 -22.24 3.52
CA SER A 198 -12.38 -23.12 2.86
C SER A 198 -11.77 -24.04 1.79
N ILE A 199 -10.57 -23.73 1.29
CA ILE A 199 -9.88 -24.54 0.27
C ILE A 199 -8.99 -25.61 0.93
N GLY A 200 -8.55 -25.37 2.17
CA GLY A 200 -7.74 -26.30 2.96
C GLY A 200 -8.53 -27.30 3.82
N ASN A 201 -9.85 -27.43 3.64
CA ASN A 201 -10.72 -28.26 4.47
C ASN A 201 -11.61 -29.18 3.61
#